data_AF-A0A0S4KY03-F1
#
_entry.id   AF-A0A0S4KY03-F1
#
_cell.length_a   1.000
_cell.length_b   1.000
_cell.length_c   1.000
_cell.angle_alpha   90.00
_cell.angle_beta   90.00
_cell.angle_gamma   90.00
#
_symmetry.space_group_name_H-M   'P 1'
#
loop_
_entity.id
_entity.type
_entity.pdbx_description
1 polymer ?
#
loop_
_entity_poly.entity_id
_entity_poly.type
_entity_poly.pdbx_seq_one_letter_code
_entity_poly.pdbx_strand_id
1 'polypeptide(L)'
;MRAAGLYSFATVLVSAWLSTSPAVWSVSRADARDLLAPKEQETTEIGPTQSPSFDEQRQGIPQSLFTWITMAKGYEVEWDTFGRQGWYTQDPRLKPVEPGSVFSPDTPVVYIVFEVAPLEDPAQFGVQWFFEEPEGRLSPGLNGRDVLEVPGHERYGFLELKRPGEAWMIGNYLAKIFIAPLGQQPFHAVNQVGTMRFAIAEAESSKPVESTGTNGKQ
;
A
#
# COMPACT_ATOMS: atom_id res chain seq x y z
N MET A 1 -53.20 -53.08 43.52
CA MET A 1 -51.82 -53.59 43.43
C MET A 1 -50.90 -52.43 43.10
N ARG A 2 -50.13 -51.99 44.09
CA ARG A 2 -49.01 -51.05 44.00
C ARG A 2 -47.72 -51.87 43.96
N ALA A 3 -46.72 -51.43 43.21
CA ALA A 3 -45.31 -51.65 43.53
C ALA A 3 -44.47 -50.66 42.72
N ALA A 4 -44.04 -49.58 43.38
CA ALA A 4 -42.94 -48.72 42.94
C ALA A 4 -41.76 -49.01 43.89
N GLY A 5 -40.59 -49.27 43.32
CA GLY A 5 -39.38 -49.67 44.02
C GLY A 5 -38.67 -48.50 44.71
N LEU A 6 -38.09 -48.83 45.87
CA LEU A 6 -37.26 -48.01 46.75
C LEU A 6 -35.90 -47.68 46.14
N TYR A 7 -35.26 -46.60 46.62
CA TYR A 7 -33.89 -46.50 47.22
C TYR A 7 -33.69 -45.02 47.62
N SER A 8 -33.88 -44.63 48.89
CA SER A 8 -32.87 -44.50 49.96
C SER A 8 -31.63 -43.69 49.57
N PHE A 9 -31.44 -42.50 50.16
CA PHE A 9 -30.47 -42.26 51.24
C PHE A 9 -30.66 -40.83 51.81
N ALA A 10 -30.88 -40.78 53.11
CA ALA A 10 -30.81 -39.57 53.93
C ALA A 10 -29.34 -39.21 54.19
N THR A 11 -29.02 -37.92 54.25
CA THR A 11 -27.85 -37.47 55.00
C THR A 11 -28.17 -36.16 55.71
N VAL A 12 -27.84 -36.20 57.00
CA VAL A 12 -28.17 -35.27 58.07
C VAL A 12 -27.28 -34.03 57.99
N LEU A 13 -27.89 -32.85 58.13
CA LEU A 13 -27.21 -31.56 58.28
C LEU A 13 -26.99 -31.29 59.79
N VAL A 14 -25.73 -31.27 60.24
CA VAL A 14 -25.34 -30.79 61.58
C VAL A 14 -24.11 -29.88 61.44
N SER A 15 -24.37 -28.59 61.71
CA SER A 15 -23.56 -27.52 62.28
C SER A 15 -22.03 -27.64 62.39
N ALA A 16 -21.33 -26.52 62.10
CA ALA A 16 -20.61 -25.75 63.13
C ALA A 16 -20.05 -24.44 62.54
N TRP A 17 -20.37 -23.31 63.20
CA TRP A 17 -19.66 -22.05 63.05
C TRP A 17 -18.35 -22.11 63.83
N LEU A 18 -17.23 -21.72 63.23
CA LEU A 18 -16.07 -21.26 63.98
C LEU A 18 -15.42 -20.07 63.27
N SER A 19 -15.46 -18.94 63.97
CA SER A 19 -14.79 -17.69 63.65
C SER A 19 -13.27 -17.90 63.74
N THR A 20 -12.51 -17.44 62.74
CA THR A 20 -11.07 -17.25 62.88
C THR A 20 -10.65 -16.04 62.06
N SER A 21 -10.18 -15.02 62.77
CA SER A 21 -9.79 -13.70 62.28
C SER A 21 -8.74 -13.75 61.16
N PRO A 22 -8.84 -12.92 60.11
CA PRO A 22 -7.70 -12.70 59.24
C PRO A 22 -6.64 -11.86 59.96
N ALA A 23 -5.43 -12.40 60.06
CA ALA A 23 -4.25 -11.65 60.45
C ALA A 23 -4.05 -10.47 59.48
N VAL A 24 -4.08 -9.26 60.01
CA VAL A 24 -3.79 -8.04 59.25
C VAL A 24 -2.29 -8.03 58.94
N TRP A 25 -1.92 -8.44 57.73
CA TRP A 25 -0.61 -8.12 57.19
C TRP A 25 -0.54 -6.61 56.99
N SER A 26 0.21 -5.95 57.88
CA SER A 26 0.60 -4.56 57.71
C SER A 26 1.50 -4.48 56.48
N VAL A 27 0.95 -4.04 55.35
CA VAL A 27 1.75 -3.56 54.22
C VAL A 27 2.46 -2.31 54.73
N SER A 28 3.76 -2.45 54.98
CA SER A 28 4.63 -1.31 55.21
C SER A 28 4.61 -0.49 53.92
N ARG A 29 3.96 0.68 53.97
CA ARG A 29 3.98 1.68 52.92
C ARG A 29 5.39 2.26 52.90
N ALA A 30 6.30 1.57 52.21
CA ALA A 30 7.57 2.16 51.84
C ALA A 30 7.26 3.29 50.85
N ASP A 31 7.38 4.53 51.33
CA ASP A 31 7.51 5.73 50.50
C ASP A 31 8.79 5.61 49.67
N ALA A 32 8.74 4.82 48.60
CA ALA A 32 9.66 4.99 47.48
C ALA A 32 9.17 6.22 46.73
N ARG A 33 9.62 7.39 47.17
CA ARG A 33 9.49 8.62 46.39
C ARG A 33 10.22 8.41 45.08
N ASP A 34 9.46 8.21 44.02
CA ASP A 34 9.95 8.27 42.65
C ASP A 34 10.47 9.70 42.42
N LEU A 35 11.79 9.88 42.50
CA LEU A 35 12.49 11.15 42.31
C LEU A 35 12.77 11.42 40.84
N LEU A 36 11.94 10.90 39.94
CA LEU A 36 11.98 11.29 38.54
C LEU A 36 10.79 12.21 38.30
N ALA A 37 11.09 13.51 38.14
CA ALA A 37 10.12 14.43 37.56
C ALA A 37 9.61 13.79 36.26
N PRO A 38 8.28 13.76 36.02
CA PRO A 38 7.75 13.33 34.73
C PRO A 38 8.49 14.14 33.68
N LYS A 39 9.30 13.48 32.84
CA LYS A 39 9.93 14.15 31.72
C LYS A 39 8.77 14.62 30.87
N GLU A 40 8.48 15.93 30.91
CA GLU A 40 7.51 16.55 30.01
C GLU A 40 7.97 16.18 28.61
N GLN A 41 7.27 15.21 28.03
CA GLN A 41 7.46 14.83 26.67
C GLN A 41 6.81 15.94 25.89
N GLU A 42 7.65 16.87 25.41
CA GLU A 42 7.27 17.91 24.47
C GLU A 42 6.35 17.27 23.44
N THR A 43 5.11 17.75 23.37
CA THR A 43 4.17 17.34 22.32
C THR A 43 4.87 17.61 21.01
N THR A 44 5.45 16.57 20.42
CA THR A 44 6.03 16.64 19.10
C THR A 44 4.83 16.67 18.18
N GLU A 45 4.28 17.86 17.98
CA GLU A 45 3.27 18.09 16.96
C GLU A 45 3.93 17.69 15.65
N ILE A 46 3.57 16.50 15.17
CA ILE A 46 3.98 15.99 13.89
C ILE A 46 3.30 16.93 12.89
N GLY A 47 4.01 17.96 12.46
CA GLY A 47 3.62 18.74 11.29
C GLY A 47 3.32 17.75 10.16
N PRO A 48 2.35 18.03 9.27
CA PRO A 48 1.89 17.07 8.29
C PRO A 48 3.09 16.51 7.53
N THR A 49 3.42 15.24 7.78
CA THR A 49 4.52 14.55 7.10
C THR A 49 4.20 14.58 5.62
N GLN A 50 4.88 15.46 4.88
CA GLN A 50 4.76 15.46 3.43
C GLN A 50 5.43 14.21 2.92
N SER A 51 4.65 13.30 2.34
CA SER A 51 5.19 12.10 1.70
C SER A 51 6.07 12.53 0.52
N PRO A 52 7.20 11.84 0.29
CA PRO A 52 8.08 12.17 -0.82
C PRO A 52 7.36 11.95 -2.15
N SER A 53 7.62 12.83 -3.13
CA SER A 53 7.20 12.60 -4.51
C SER A 53 8.23 11.73 -5.23
N PHE A 54 7.74 10.76 -6.00
CA PHE A 54 8.54 9.92 -6.89
C PHE A 54 8.46 10.37 -8.36
N ASP A 55 7.94 11.59 -8.62
CA ASP A 55 7.83 12.16 -9.97
C ASP A 55 9.20 12.37 -10.63
N GLU A 56 10.18 12.80 -9.83
CA GLU A 56 11.56 13.03 -10.26
C GLU A 56 12.49 11.92 -9.72
N GLN A 57 12.63 10.85 -10.50
CA GLN A 57 13.59 9.79 -10.22
C GLN A 57 15.03 10.32 -10.32
N ARG A 58 15.85 10.11 -9.28
CA ARG A 58 17.28 10.46 -9.29
C ARG A 58 18.11 9.20 -9.32
N GLN A 59 18.86 9.01 -10.40
CA GLN A 59 19.75 7.88 -10.55
C GLN A 59 20.79 7.85 -9.41
N GLY A 60 20.95 6.68 -8.78
CA GLY A 60 21.93 6.48 -7.71
C GLY A 60 21.50 6.96 -6.31
N ILE A 61 20.26 7.44 -6.15
CA ILE A 61 19.71 7.80 -4.84
C ILE A 61 18.48 6.92 -4.56
N PRO A 62 18.52 6.05 -3.53
CA PRO A 62 17.36 5.26 -3.14
C PRO A 62 16.16 6.16 -2.81
N GLN A 63 15.01 5.85 -3.39
CA GLN A 63 13.75 6.55 -3.18
C GLN A 63 12.85 5.62 -2.35
N SER A 64 12.95 5.71 -1.03
CA SER A 64 12.37 4.70 -0.12
C SER A 64 12.96 3.30 -0.37
N LEU A 65 12.14 2.27 -0.53
CA LEU A 65 12.55 0.89 -0.86
C LEU A 65 12.80 0.67 -2.36
N PHE A 66 12.50 1.65 -3.21
CA PHE A 66 12.62 1.53 -4.66
C PHE A 66 14.04 1.86 -5.12
N THR A 67 14.64 0.92 -5.85
CA THR A 67 15.83 1.18 -6.68
C THR A 67 15.45 2.11 -7.84
N TRP A 68 14.29 1.87 -8.44
CA TRP A 68 13.62 2.76 -9.39
C TRP A 68 12.11 2.49 -9.41
N ILE A 69 11.32 3.46 -9.85
CA ILE A 69 9.85 3.39 -9.95
C ILE A 69 9.34 4.40 -10.99
N THR A 70 8.65 3.96 -12.03
CA THR A 70 8.17 4.84 -13.10
C THR A 70 6.76 4.51 -13.50
N MET A 71 6.02 5.51 -13.97
CA MET A 71 4.79 5.29 -14.70
C MET A 71 5.08 4.94 -16.15
N ALA A 72 4.22 4.11 -16.75
CA ALA A 72 4.37 3.60 -18.11
C ALA A 72 3.02 3.18 -18.71
N LYS A 73 2.95 3.07 -20.04
CA LYS A 73 1.76 2.53 -20.75
C LYS A 73 1.69 1.01 -20.73
N GLY A 74 2.80 0.36 -20.43
CA GLY A 74 2.89 -1.08 -20.34
C GLY A 74 4.23 -1.51 -19.74
N TYR A 75 4.47 -2.81 -19.75
CA TYR A 75 5.75 -3.40 -19.40
C TYR A 75 6.02 -4.61 -20.29
N GLU A 76 7.30 -4.89 -20.51
CA GLU A 76 7.78 -6.11 -21.13
C GLU A 76 8.49 -6.94 -20.07
N VAL A 77 8.30 -8.26 -20.14
CA VAL A 77 9.04 -9.22 -19.32
C VAL A 77 10.27 -9.65 -20.12
N GLU A 78 11.42 -9.09 -19.77
CA GLU A 78 12.69 -9.46 -20.37
C GLU A 78 13.25 -10.68 -19.65
N TRP A 79 13.23 -11.81 -20.36
CA TRP A 79 13.92 -13.01 -19.93
C TRP A 79 15.39 -12.88 -20.27
N ASP A 80 16.23 -12.64 -19.27
CA ASP A 80 17.66 -12.60 -19.48
C ASP A 80 18.14 -13.99 -19.94
N THR A 81 18.51 -14.09 -21.21
CA THR A 81 19.03 -15.32 -21.84
C THR A 81 20.56 -15.42 -21.67
N PHE A 82 21.22 -14.44 -21.03
CA PHE A 82 22.66 -14.51 -20.76
C PHE A 82 22.97 -15.49 -19.62
N GLY A 83 23.17 -16.76 -19.99
CA GLY A 83 23.63 -17.81 -19.08
C GLY A 83 23.51 -19.22 -19.68
N ARG A 84 24.16 -20.21 -19.07
CA ARG A 84 23.84 -21.62 -19.38
C ARG A 84 22.41 -21.89 -18.93
N GLN A 85 21.58 -22.37 -19.86
CA GLN A 85 20.24 -22.88 -19.59
C GLN A 85 20.28 -23.83 -18.37
N GLY A 86 19.61 -23.44 -17.27
CA GLY A 86 19.41 -24.29 -16.10
C GLY A 86 20.15 -23.93 -14.81
N TRP A 87 21.00 -22.89 -14.76
CA TRP A 87 21.69 -22.55 -13.48
C TRP A 87 21.82 -21.06 -13.12
N TYR A 88 21.47 -20.09 -13.97
CA TYR A 88 21.45 -18.66 -13.60
C TYR A 88 20.48 -17.86 -14.47
N THR A 89 19.28 -18.39 -14.72
CA THR A 89 18.25 -17.56 -15.36
C THR A 89 17.85 -16.50 -14.34
N GLN A 90 18.21 -15.25 -14.61
CA GLN A 90 17.92 -14.14 -13.71
C GLN A 90 16.42 -13.96 -13.59
N ASP A 91 15.98 -13.42 -12.45
CA ASP A 91 14.57 -13.08 -12.24
C ASP A 91 14.06 -12.25 -13.43
N PRO A 92 12.84 -12.54 -13.93
CA PRO A 92 12.27 -11.83 -15.07
C PRO A 92 12.32 -10.33 -14.83
N ARG A 93 13.06 -9.60 -15.67
CA ARG A 93 13.20 -8.16 -15.53
C ARG A 93 12.00 -7.47 -16.15
N LEU A 94 11.36 -6.58 -15.41
CA LEU A 94 10.32 -5.73 -15.95
C LEU A 94 10.95 -4.49 -16.59
N LYS A 95 10.69 -4.32 -17.89
CA LYS A 95 11.08 -3.13 -18.64
C LYS A 95 9.84 -2.28 -18.93
N PRO A 96 9.77 -1.02 -18.46
CA PRO A 96 8.63 -0.16 -18.74
C PRO A 96 8.55 0.17 -20.25
N VAL A 97 7.35 0.07 -20.81
CA VAL A 97 7.04 0.43 -22.21
C VAL A 97 6.42 1.81 -22.23
N GLU A 98 7.04 2.71 -23.01
CA GLU A 98 6.67 4.13 -23.09
C GLU A 98 6.54 4.75 -21.68
N PRO A 99 7.65 4.82 -20.91
CA PRO A 99 7.62 5.46 -19.60
C PRO A 99 7.27 6.94 -19.73
N GLY A 100 6.40 7.42 -18.87
CA GLY A 100 5.90 8.79 -18.89
C GLY A 100 4.81 9.05 -17.88
N SER A 101 4.44 10.32 -17.75
CA SER A 101 3.40 10.79 -16.82
C SER A 101 2.19 11.40 -17.54
N VAL A 102 2.12 11.32 -18.87
CA VAL A 102 1.00 11.82 -19.67
C VAL A 102 0.40 10.69 -20.47
N PHE A 103 -0.91 10.48 -20.31
CA PHE A 103 -1.64 9.38 -20.93
C PHE A 103 -2.90 9.88 -21.64
N SER A 104 -3.38 9.11 -22.60
CA SER A 104 -4.59 9.43 -23.36
C SER A 104 -5.85 8.95 -22.61
N PRO A 105 -7.02 9.61 -22.78
CA PRO A 105 -8.26 9.22 -22.10
C PRO A 105 -8.72 7.78 -22.37
N ASP A 106 -8.34 7.22 -23.51
CA ASP A 106 -8.65 5.85 -23.94
C ASP A 106 -7.71 4.79 -23.35
N THR A 107 -6.59 5.20 -22.71
CA THR A 107 -5.61 4.30 -22.09
C THR A 107 -6.32 3.36 -21.11
N PRO A 108 -6.28 2.02 -21.32
CA PRO A 108 -7.04 1.10 -20.47
C PRO A 108 -6.47 1.02 -19.05
N VAL A 109 -5.14 1.02 -18.94
CA VAL A 109 -4.39 0.88 -17.69
C VAL A 109 -3.15 1.76 -17.76
N VAL A 110 -2.91 2.53 -16.70
CA VAL A 110 -1.61 3.17 -16.43
C VAL A 110 -0.86 2.25 -15.48
N TYR A 111 0.37 1.88 -15.82
CA TYR A 111 1.20 1.02 -14.99
C TYR A 111 2.16 1.85 -14.16
N ILE A 112 2.30 1.50 -12.87
CA ILE A 112 3.47 1.90 -12.07
C ILE A 112 4.38 0.70 -12.00
N VAL A 113 5.53 0.76 -12.68
CA VAL A 113 6.51 -0.32 -12.76
C VAL A 113 7.69 0.04 -11.86
N PHE A 114 8.21 -0.91 -11.11
CA PHE A 114 9.29 -0.63 -10.17
C PHE A 114 10.25 -1.82 -9.99
N GLU A 115 11.43 -1.48 -9.48
CA GLU A 115 12.37 -2.42 -8.88
C GLU A 115 12.64 -2.01 -7.43
N VAL A 116 12.67 -3.01 -6.55
CA VAL A 116 13.01 -2.84 -5.14
C VAL A 116 14.33 -3.52 -4.79
N ALA A 117 14.93 -3.06 -3.70
CA ALA A 117 15.96 -3.84 -3.04
C ALA A 117 15.36 -5.19 -2.58
N PRO A 118 16.17 -6.26 -2.50
CA PRO A 118 15.72 -7.55 -1.96
C PRO A 118 14.98 -7.37 -0.64
N LEU A 119 13.81 -7.99 -0.53
CA LEU A 119 12.97 -7.89 0.65
C LEU A 119 13.34 -9.03 1.61
N GLU A 120 13.54 -8.70 2.89
CA GLU A 120 13.78 -9.72 3.92
C GLU A 120 12.54 -10.62 4.11
N ASP A 121 11.35 -10.01 4.12
CA ASP A 121 10.06 -10.67 4.24
C ASP A 121 9.12 -10.26 3.08
N PRO A 122 8.14 -11.12 2.69
CA PRO A 122 7.12 -10.74 1.72
C PRO A 122 6.34 -9.49 2.12
N ALA A 123 6.06 -8.63 1.14
CA ALA A 123 5.36 -7.37 1.35
C ALA A 123 4.19 -7.19 0.37
N GLN A 124 3.29 -6.27 0.71
CA GLN A 124 2.22 -5.79 -0.14
C GLN A 124 2.53 -4.37 -0.58
N PHE A 125 2.57 -4.15 -1.89
CA PHE A 125 2.66 -2.84 -2.51
C PHE A 125 1.26 -2.41 -2.91
N GLY A 126 0.85 -1.21 -2.51
CA GLY A 126 -0.47 -0.69 -2.79
C GLY A 126 -0.41 0.65 -3.50
N VAL A 127 -1.42 0.92 -4.32
CA VAL A 127 -1.67 2.26 -4.87
C VAL A 127 -3.13 2.65 -4.67
N GLN A 128 -3.34 3.93 -4.36
CA GLN A 128 -4.64 4.60 -4.46
C GLN A 128 -4.48 5.84 -5.32
N TRP A 129 -5.36 6.04 -6.30
CA TRP A 129 -5.30 7.23 -7.15
C TRP A 129 -6.55 8.08 -7.04
N PHE A 130 -6.35 9.38 -7.16
CA PHE A 130 -7.35 10.42 -6.96
C PHE A 130 -7.23 11.44 -8.10
N PHE A 131 -8.36 11.98 -8.54
CA PHE A 131 -8.39 13.14 -9.42
C PHE A 131 -7.94 14.38 -8.63
N GLU A 132 -7.08 15.20 -9.21
CA GLU A 132 -6.71 16.51 -8.68
C GLU A 132 -7.64 17.58 -9.29
N GLU A 133 -8.45 18.20 -8.44
CA GLU A 133 -9.26 19.37 -8.78
C GLU A 133 -8.35 20.57 -9.12
N PRO A 134 -8.89 21.59 -9.82
CA PRO A 134 -8.21 22.87 -9.97
C PRO A 134 -7.72 23.38 -8.61
N GLU A 135 -6.52 23.97 -8.58
CA GLU A 135 -5.80 24.39 -7.36
C GLU A 135 -5.05 23.27 -6.60
N GLY A 136 -5.00 22.05 -7.15
CA GLY A 136 -4.20 20.94 -6.60
C GLY A 136 -4.87 20.25 -5.41
N ARG A 137 -6.17 20.49 -5.21
CA ARG A 137 -6.95 19.82 -4.18
C ARG A 137 -7.31 18.41 -4.65
N LEU A 138 -7.08 17.39 -3.83
CA LEU A 138 -7.53 16.04 -4.16
C LEU A 138 -9.04 15.96 -4.09
N SER A 139 -9.65 15.39 -5.12
CA SER A 139 -11.06 15.05 -5.10
C SER A 139 -11.31 14.08 -3.93
N PRO A 140 -12.41 14.25 -3.17
CA PRO A 140 -12.71 13.38 -2.03
C PRO A 140 -13.03 11.93 -2.44
N GLY A 141 -13.33 11.70 -3.73
CA GLY A 141 -13.61 10.37 -4.27
C GLY A 141 -12.33 9.61 -4.61
N LEU A 142 -12.22 8.37 -4.12
CA LEU A 142 -11.21 7.42 -4.58
C LEU A 142 -11.56 6.96 -5.99
N ASN A 143 -10.69 7.21 -6.97
CA ASN A 143 -10.90 6.75 -8.35
C ASN A 143 -10.64 5.26 -8.50
N GLY A 144 -9.69 4.72 -7.72
CA GLY A 144 -9.45 3.29 -7.64
C GLY A 144 -8.24 2.95 -6.80
N ARG A 145 -7.98 1.65 -6.69
CA ARG A 145 -6.85 1.11 -5.93
C ARG A 145 -6.38 -0.21 -6.53
N ASP A 146 -5.14 -0.55 -6.26
CA ASP A 146 -4.57 -1.84 -6.58
C ASP A 146 -3.59 -2.29 -5.49
N VAL A 147 -3.39 -3.61 -5.36
CA VAL A 147 -2.46 -4.22 -4.41
C VAL A 147 -1.74 -5.38 -5.07
N LEU A 148 -0.42 -5.36 -5.01
CA LEU A 148 0.48 -6.43 -5.44
C LEU A 148 1.16 -7.05 -4.23
N GLU A 149 1.07 -8.38 -4.09
CA GLU A 149 1.92 -9.12 -3.15
C GLU A 149 3.25 -9.45 -3.81
N VAL A 150 4.36 -9.09 -3.16
CA VAL A 150 5.72 -9.29 -3.66
C VAL A 150 6.45 -10.23 -2.70
N PRO A 151 6.80 -11.46 -3.14
CA PRO A 151 7.63 -12.38 -2.37
C PRO A 151 9.01 -11.81 -2.03
N GLY A 152 9.65 -12.31 -0.97
CA GLY A 152 10.96 -11.81 -0.53
C GLY A 152 12.08 -11.85 -1.59
N HIS A 153 12.04 -12.86 -2.46
CA HIS A 153 13.02 -13.05 -3.54
C HIS A 153 12.70 -12.26 -4.80
N GLU A 154 11.49 -11.71 -4.93
CA GLU A 154 11.08 -10.95 -6.10
C GLU A 154 11.56 -9.50 -5.98
N ARG A 155 12.09 -8.97 -7.08
CA ARG A 155 12.64 -7.61 -7.11
C ARG A 155 11.86 -6.67 -8.02
N TYR A 156 11.06 -7.21 -8.91
CA TYR A 156 10.30 -6.43 -9.88
C TYR A 156 8.81 -6.53 -9.59
N GLY A 157 8.10 -5.42 -9.80
CA GLY A 157 6.66 -5.40 -9.63
C GLY A 157 6.00 -4.33 -10.47
N PHE A 158 4.68 -4.45 -10.63
CA PHE A 158 3.85 -3.44 -11.26
C PHE A 158 2.51 -3.29 -10.55
N LEU A 159 1.98 -2.07 -10.50
CA LEU A 159 0.63 -1.76 -10.04
C LEU A 159 -0.21 -1.24 -11.20
N GLU A 160 -1.49 -1.61 -11.22
CA GLU A 160 -2.42 -1.31 -12.30
C GLU A 160 -3.40 -0.21 -11.90
N LEU A 161 -3.24 0.99 -12.47
CA LEU A 161 -4.22 2.06 -12.36
C LEU A 161 -5.21 1.89 -13.50
N LYS A 162 -6.33 1.23 -13.21
CA LYS A 162 -7.38 0.94 -14.21
C LYS A 162 -8.30 2.13 -14.40
N ARG A 163 -8.68 2.39 -15.66
CA ARG A 163 -9.58 3.50 -15.97
C ARG A 163 -10.93 3.35 -15.24
N PRO A 164 -11.47 4.42 -14.63
CA PRO A 164 -12.81 4.39 -14.06
C PRO A 164 -13.85 4.52 -15.18
N GLY A 165 -14.60 3.45 -15.46
CA GLY A 165 -15.66 3.47 -16.47
C GLY A 165 -15.16 3.32 -17.92
N GLU A 166 -15.74 4.10 -18.84
CA GLU A 166 -15.45 3.99 -20.29
C GLU A 166 -14.14 4.68 -20.71
N ALA A 167 -13.82 5.83 -20.11
CA ALA A 167 -12.64 6.63 -20.40
C ALA A 167 -12.17 7.36 -19.14
N TRP A 168 -10.89 7.71 -19.09
CA TRP A 168 -10.38 8.61 -18.05
C TRP A 168 -10.94 10.02 -18.20
N MET A 169 -11.11 10.72 -17.07
CA MET A 169 -11.40 12.15 -17.09
C MET A 169 -10.12 12.92 -17.41
N ILE A 170 -10.19 13.88 -18.32
CA ILE A 170 -9.06 14.76 -18.64
C ILE A 170 -8.72 15.61 -17.41
N GLY A 171 -7.44 15.66 -17.04
CA GLY A 171 -6.96 16.40 -15.89
C GLY A 171 -5.77 15.74 -15.22
N ASN A 172 -5.46 16.21 -14.01
CA ASN A 172 -4.34 15.72 -13.21
C ASN A 172 -4.81 14.68 -12.20
N TYR A 173 -3.92 13.77 -11.85
CA TYR A 173 -4.16 12.71 -10.90
C TYR A 173 -2.97 12.56 -9.97
N LEU A 174 -3.26 12.19 -8.72
CA LEU A 174 -2.27 11.82 -7.73
C LEU A 174 -2.45 10.34 -7.34
N ALA A 175 -1.40 9.55 -7.54
CA ALA A 175 -1.26 8.21 -7.01
C ALA A 175 -0.50 8.25 -5.68
N LYS A 176 -1.07 7.67 -4.63
CA LYS A 176 -0.42 7.45 -3.33
C LYS A 176 0.06 6.01 -3.27
N ILE A 177 1.32 5.82 -2.91
CA ILE A 177 1.99 4.52 -2.86
C ILE A 177 2.13 4.07 -1.42
N PHE A 178 1.80 2.80 -1.17
CA PHE A 178 1.80 2.19 0.15
C PHE A 178 2.64 0.91 0.14
N ILE A 179 3.31 0.62 1.25
CA ILE A 179 4.01 -0.65 1.47
C ILE A 179 3.62 -1.16 2.85
N ALA A 180 3.13 -2.40 2.93
CA ALA A 180 2.74 -3.05 4.17
C ALA A 180 3.30 -4.48 4.24
N PRO A 181 3.63 -5.01 5.42
CA PRO A 181 3.90 -6.43 5.57
C PRO A 181 2.70 -7.28 5.17
N LEU A 182 2.96 -8.50 4.68
CA LEU A 182 1.89 -9.44 4.34
C LEU A 182 0.96 -9.72 5.54
N GLY A 183 -0.36 -9.65 5.31
CA GLY A 183 -1.38 -9.84 6.34
C GLY A 183 -1.74 -8.58 7.14
N GLN A 184 -1.08 -7.45 6.91
CA GLN A 184 -1.52 -6.15 7.42
C GLN A 184 -2.46 -5.44 6.44
N GLN A 185 -3.13 -4.37 6.88
CA GLN A 185 -3.93 -3.55 6.00
C GLN A 185 -3.02 -2.77 5.03
N PRO A 186 -3.18 -2.93 3.71
CA PRO A 186 -2.28 -2.31 2.74
C PRO A 186 -2.42 -0.78 2.71
N PHE A 187 -3.63 -0.26 2.95
CA PHE A 187 -3.92 1.17 2.91
C PHE A 187 -4.06 1.73 4.32
N HIS A 188 -2.95 2.21 4.88
CA HIS A 188 -2.90 2.94 6.14
C HIS A 188 -1.95 4.13 6.00
N ALA A 189 -2.23 5.25 6.67
CA ALA A 189 -1.44 6.47 6.54
C ALA A 189 0.06 6.25 6.87
N VAL A 190 0.35 5.40 7.87
CA VAL A 190 1.73 5.05 8.26
C VAL A 190 2.47 4.20 7.23
N ASN A 191 1.73 3.53 6.34
CA ASN A 191 2.28 2.67 5.30
C ASN A 191 2.50 3.45 3.99
N GLN A 192 2.10 4.73 3.93
CA GLN A 192 2.29 5.56 2.75
C GLN A 192 3.77 5.92 2.60
N VAL A 193 4.38 5.48 1.51
CA VAL A 193 5.82 5.68 1.26
C VAL A 193 6.13 6.80 0.28
N GLY A 194 5.14 7.24 -0.51
CA GLY A 194 5.32 8.36 -1.43
C GLY A 194 4.11 8.60 -2.33
N THR A 195 4.25 9.54 -3.27
CA THR A 195 3.23 9.86 -4.27
C THR A 195 3.80 10.01 -5.67
N MET A 196 2.96 9.83 -6.69
CA MET A 196 3.29 10.08 -8.09
C MET A 196 2.14 10.83 -8.77
N ARG A 197 2.44 11.74 -9.69
CA ARG A 197 1.47 12.50 -10.47
C ARG A 197 1.48 12.07 -11.93
N PHE A 198 0.30 12.04 -12.52
CA PHE A 198 0.12 11.88 -13.95
C PHE A 198 -1.03 12.76 -14.46
N ALA A 199 -0.97 13.05 -15.76
CA ALA A 199 -1.99 13.79 -16.46
C ALA A 199 -2.66 12.91 -17.51
N ILE A 200 -3.97 13.08 -17.63
CA ILE A 200 -4.75 12.59 -18.76
C ILE A 200 -5.00 13.78 -19.68
N ALA A 201 -4.51 13.69 -20.90
CA ALA A 201 -4.64 14.74 -21.92
C ALA A 201 -5.01 14.13 -23.26
N GLU A 202 -5.78 14.86 -24.08
CA GLU A 202 -6.06 14.47 -25.46
C GLU A 202 -4.74 14.14 -26.17
N ALA A 203 -4.68 12.98 -26.81
CA ALA A 203 -3.60 12.72 -27.73
C ALA A 203 -3.67 13.80 -28.82
N GLU A 204 -2.57 14.49 -29.10
CA GLU A 204 -2.51 15.34 -30.27
C GLU A 204 -2.80 14.45 -31.48
N SER A 205 -4.04 14.50 -31.97
CA SER A 205 -4.45 13.78 -33.15
C SER A 205 -3.51 14.25 -34.25
N SER A 206 -2.62 13.38 -34.71
CA SER A 206 -1.85 13.63 -35.92
C SER A 206 -2.88 13.79 -37.04
N LYS A 207 -3.26 15.03 -37.34
CA LYS A 207 -4.18 15.34 -38.42
C LYS A 207 -3.61 14.69 -39.69
N PRO A 208 -4.40 13.94 -40.47
CA PRO A 208 -3.96 13.55 -41.79
C PRO A 208 -3.69 14.84 -42.55
N VAL A 209 -2.47 14.98 -43.09
CA VAL A 209 -2.20 16.00 -44.10
C VAL A 209 -3.09 15.67 -45.28
N GLU A 210 -4.24 16.33 -45.34
CA GLU A 210 -5.13 16.31 -46.47
C GLU A 210 -4.37 16.95 -47.63
N SER A 211 -3.80 16.12 -48.50
CA SER A 211 -3.16 16.55 -49.73
C SER A 211 -4.26 16.96 -50.71
N THR A 212 -4.82 18.15 -50.53
CA THR A 212 -5.66 18.80 -51.54
C THR A 212 -4.75 19.26 -52.68
N GLY A 213 -4.60 18.41 -53.69
CA GLY A 213 -3.91 18.72 -54.94
C GLY A 213 -4.79 18.36 -56.11
N THR A 214 -5.87 19.12 -56.31
CA THR A 214 -6.73 19.05 -57.50
C THR A 214 -6.53 20.29 -58.36
N ASN A 215 -6.56 20.08 -59.67
CA ASN A 215 -6.49 21.00 -60.82
C ASN A 215 -5.09 21.44 -61.27
N GLY A 216 -4.76 21.41 -62.56
CA GLY A 216 -5.57 21.16 -63.74
C GLY A 216 -4.75 21.40 -65.01
N LYS A 217 -5.22 20.84 -66.11
CA LYS A 217 -4.74 21.05 -67.49
C LYS A 217 -4.22 22.46 -67.78
N GLN A 218 -3.06 22.54 -68.43
CA GLN A 218 -2.94 23.04 -69.81
C GLN A 218 -1.79 22.33 -70.51
#